data_AF-Q17G88-F1
#
_entry.id   AF-Q17G88-F1
#
_cell.length_a   1.000
_cell.length_b   1.000
_cell.length_c   1.000
_cell.angle_alpha   90.00
_cell.angle_beta   90.00
_cell.angle_gamma   90.00
#
_symmetry.space_group_name_H-M   'P 1'
#
loop_
_entity.id
_entity.type
_entity.pdbx_description
1 polymer ?
#
loop_
_entity_poly.entity_id
_entity_poly.type
_entity_poly.pdbx_seq_one_letter_code
_entity_poly.pdbx_strand_id
1 'polypeptide(L)'
;MANGCPRRGSTCRPGKKSRNPYINFLREYRKKHCGLHPVEVIRKGAREWNCLNDKQRLPYIRTAFYRPVRKQPCPTRGRRVQRRGASRSRSRSRSGRSRSLSCRSGSCPMPIKRERR
;
A
#
# COMPACT_ATOMS: atom_id res chain seq x y z
N MET A 1 -31.97 2.47 3.24
CA MET A 1 -30.75 1.69 3.56
C MET A 1 -29.91 1.55 2.30
N ALA A 2 -28.72 2.14 2.22
CA ALA A 2 -27.89 2.10 1.01
C ALA A 2 -27.14 0.76 0.91
N ASN A 3 -27.73 -0.20 0.19
CA ASN A 3 -27.08 -1.46 -0.19
C ASN A 3 -26.13 -1.20 -1.37
N GLY A 4 -24.86 -0.93 -1.06
CA GLY A 4 -23.81 -0.72 -2.04
C GLY A 4 -23.53 -1.96 -2.91
N CYS A 5 -23.37 -1.73 -4.21
CA CYS A 5 -23.26 -2.70 -5.29
C CYS A 5 -22.18 -3.79 -5.09
N PRO A 6 -22.38 -5.01 -5.64
CA PRO A 6 -21.39 -6.06 -5.61
C PRO A 6 -20.25 -5.70 -6.57
N ARG A 7 -19.09 -5.31 -6.04
CA ARG A 7 -17.86 -5.23 -6.84
C ARG A 7 -17.54 -6.62 -7.36
N ARG A 8 -17.87 -6.86 -8.64
CA ARG A 8 -17.50 -8.06 -9.40
C ARG A 8 -15.99 -8.29 -9.24
N GLY A 9 -15.62 -9.47 -8.74
CA GLY A 9 -14.24 -9.94 -8.73
C GLY A 9 -13.51 -9.96 -7.38
N SER A 10 -14.18 -10.03 -6.23
CA SER A 10 -13.49 -10.34 -4.96
C SER A 10 -13.12 -11.82 -4.90
N THR A 11 -12.22 -12.27 -5.78
CA THR A 11 -11.58 -13.57 -5.64
C THR A 11 -11.05 -13.68 -4.20
N CYS A 12 -11.26 -14.82 -3.55
CA CYS A 12 -10.76 -15.11 -2.21
C CYS A 12 -9.23 -15.26 -2.19
N ARG A 13 -8.52 -14.41 -2.94
CA ARG A 13 -7.08 -14.33 -2.97
C ARG A 13 -6.64 -13.75 -1.63
N PRO A 14 -5.99 -14.55 -0.77
CA PRO A 14 -5.62 -14.13 0.57
C PRO A 14 -4.49 -13.07 0.58
N GLY A 15 -3.97 -12.65 -0.57
CA GLY A 15 -2.79 -11.77 -0.64
C GLY A 15 -1.53 -12.44 -0.08
N LYS A 16 -0.54 -11.64 0.32
CA LYS A 16 0.71 -12.14 0.94
C LYS A 16 0.46 -12.52 2.41
N LYS A 17 1.21 -13.49 2.95
CA LYS A 17 1.24 -13.76 4.41
C LYS A 17 1.54 -12.45 5.16
N SER A 18 1.23 -12.38 6.44
CA SER A 18 1.58 -11.28 7.35
C SER A 18 2.55 -11.77 8.42
N ARG A 19 3.19 -10.83 9.12
CA ARG A 19 3.91 -11.12 10.36
C ARG A 19 2.99 -11.09 11.58
N ASN A 20 1.75 -10.65 11.41
CA ASN A 20 0.75 -10.82 12.45
C ASN A 20 0.07 -12.19 12.27
N PRO A 21 0.10 -13.08 13.28
CA PRO A 21 -0.50 -14.40 13.20
C PRO A 21 -2.02 -14.34 13.03
N TYR A 22 -2.70 -13.39 13.67
CA TYR A 22 -4.15 -13.19 13.52
C TYR A 22 -4.52 -12.85 12.07
N ILE A 23 -3.73 -12.00 11.41
CA ILE A 23 -3.95 -11.68 9.99
C ILE A 23 -3.73 -12.92 9.11
N ASN A 24 -2.80 -13.81 9.47
CA ASN A 24 -2.63 -15.08 8.75
C ASN A 24 -3.83 -16.01 8.93
N PHE A 25 -4.41 -16.05 10.13
CA PHE A 25 -5.65 -16.77 10.38
C PHE A 25 -6.82 -16.19 9.58
N LEU A 26 -7.02 -14.87 9.60
CA LEU A 26 -8.11 -14.23 8.83
C LEU A 26 -8.03 -14.51 7.33
N ARG A 27 -6.81 -14.74 6.80
CA ARG A 27 -6.61 -15.14 5.40
C ARG A 27 -7.17 -16.52 5.11
N GLU A 28 -7.01 -17.47 6.02
CA GLU A 28 -7.61 -18.80 5.90
C GLU A 28 -9.10 -18.78 6.20
N TYR A 29 -9.52 -18.02 7.20
CA TYR A 29 -10.92 -17.78 7.52
C TYR A 29 -11.69 -17.24 6.31
N ARG A 30 -11.15 -16.22 5.63
CA ARG A 30 -11.74 -15.68 4.41
C ARG A 30 -11.80 -16.66 3.25
N LYS A 31 -10.85 -17.61 3.14
CA LYS A 31 -10.88 -18.66 2.12
C LYS A 31 -12.00 -19.65 2.37
N LYS A 32 -12.20 -20.04 3.63
CA LYS A 32 -13.30 -20.95 4.03
C LYS A 32 -14.66 -20.28 3.86
N HIS A 33 -14.74 -18.97 4.12
CA HIS A 33 -15.96 -18.18 4.03
C HIS A 33 -15.94 -17.20 2.86
N CYS A 34 -15.69 -17.74 1.67
CA CYS A 34 -15.75 -17.00 0.42
C CYS A 34 -17.15 -16.41 0.20
N GLY A 35 -17.24 -15.08 0.10
CA GLY A 35 -18.50 -14.36 -0.09
C GLY A 35 -18.92 -13.50 1.10
N LEU A 36 -18.30 -13.68 2.28
CA LEU A 36 -18.51 -12.74 3.38
C LEU A 36 -17.91 -11.37 3.05
N HIS A 37 -18.64 -10.32 3.42
CA HIS A 37 -18.13 -8.96 3.40
C HIS A 37 -16.87 -8.87 4.29
N PRO A 38 -15.82 -8.12 3.91
CA PRO A 38 -14.58 -8.05 4.69
C PRO A 38 -14.78 -7.69 6.17
N VAL A 39 -15.75 -6.84 6.48
CA VAL A 39 -16.11 -6.48 7.86
C VAL A 39 -16.62 -7.70 8.63
N GLU A 40 -17.44 -8.54 8.01
CA GLU A 40 -17.97 -9.77 8.62
C GLU A 40 -16.89 -10.83 8.83
N VAL A 41 -15.95 -10.93 7.89
CA VAL A 41 -14.75 -11.79 8.03
C VAL A 41 -13.98 -11.41 9.29
N ILE A 42 -13.79 -10.11 9.54
CA ILE A 42 -13.08 -9.63 10.73
C ILE A 42 -13.90 -9.91 12.00
N ARG A 43 -15.19 -9.57 12.02
CA ARG A 43 -16.04 -9.74 13.22
C ARG A 43 -16.21 -11.20 13.62
N LYS A 44 -16.52 -12.08 12.66
CA LYS A 44 -16.69 -13.53 12.93
C LYS A 44 -15.35 -14.21 13.16
N GLY A 45 -14.33 -13.88 12.36
CA GLY A 45 -12.98 -14.41 12.53
C GLY A 45 -12.33 -14.00 13.85
N ALA A 46 -12.58 -12.80 14.38
CA ALA A 46 -12.10 -12.40 15.71
C ALA A 46 -12.64 -13.31 16.82
N ARG A 47 -13.93 -13.65 16.76
CA ARG A 47 -14.55 -14.56 17.73
C ARG A 47 -13.93 -15.95 17.66
N GLU A 48 -13.81 -16.51 16.46
CA GLU A 48 -13.22 -17.83 16.29
C GLU A 48 -11.73 -17.87 16.68
N TRP A 49 -10.97 -16.83 16.36
CA TRP A 49 -9.58 -16.71 16.79
C TRP A 49 -9.42 -16.76 18.31
N ASN A 50 -10.32 -16.10 19.05
CA ASN A 50 -10.31 -16.11 20.51
C ASN A 50 -10.61 -17.48 21.09
N CYS A 51 -11.37 -18.32 20.38
CA CYS A 51 -11.69 -19.69 20.77
C CYS A 51 -10.64 -20.73 20.36
N LEU A 52 -9.63 -20.38 19.56
CA LEU A 52 -8.59 -21.33 19.17
C LEU A 52 -7.69 -21.71 20.34
N ASN A 53 -7.39 -23.00 20.44
CA ASN A 53 -6.37 -23.53 21.36
C ASN A 53 -4.95 -23.17 20.88
N ASP A 54 -3.97 -23.21 21.77
CA ASP A 54 -2.58 -22.87 21.44
C ASP A 54 -2.01 -23.73 20.33
N LYS A 55 -2.34 -25.03 20.33
CA LYS A 55 -1.96 -25.98 19.25
C LYS A 55 -2.48 -25.53 17.88
N GLN A 56 -3.69 -24.95 17.83
CA GLN A 56 -4.31 -24.44 16.60
C GLN A 56 -3.77 -23.06 16.22
N ARG A 57 -3.37 -22.23 17.19
CA ARG A 57 -2.73 -20.92 16.94
C ARG A 57 -1.28 -21.07 16.48
N LEU A 58 -0.58 -22.10 16.93
CA LEU A 58 0.86 -22.30 16.72
C LEU A 58 1.32 -22.26 15.25
N PRO A 59 0.60 -22.84 14.26
CA PRO A 59 0.97 -22.73 12.85
C PRO A 59 1.01 -21.26 12.36
N TYR A 60 0.06 -20.44 12.80
CA TYR A 60 -0.02 -19.03 12.45
C TYR A 60 1.09 -18.21 13.11
N ILE A 61 1.39 -18.54 14.38
CA ILE A 61 2.48 -17.93 15.16
C ILE A 61 3.83 -18.24 14.51
N ARG A 62 4.11 -19.51 14.20
CA ARG A 62 5.35 -19.91 13.51
C ARG A 62 5.49 -19.19 12.17
N THR A 63 4.43 -19.17 11.37
CA THR A 63 4.43 -18.48 10.06
C THR A 63 4.73 -16.97 10.20
N ALA A 64 4.21 -16.34 11.24
CA ALA A 64 4.46 -14.94 11.54
C ALA A 64 5.91 -14.71 12.01
N PHE A 65 6.36 -15.52 12.97
CA PHE A 65 7.64 -15.38 13.65
C PHE A 65 8.82 -15.52 12.68
N TYR A 66 8.85 -16.58 11.88
CA TYR A 66 9.95 -16.85 10.95
C TYR A 66 9.93 -15.95 9.70
N ARG A 67 9.01 -14.98 9.63
CA ARG A 67 8.89 -14.13 8.45
C ARG A 67 9.91 -12.98 8.50
N PRO A 68 10.81 -12.87 7.49
CA PRO A 68 11.92 -11.93 7.55
C PRO A 68 11.45 -10.48 7.62
N VAL A 69 12.18 -9.66 8.40
CA VAL A 69 11.93 -8.22 8.50
C VAL A 69 12.31 -7.57 7.17
N ARG A 70 11.33 -7.07 6.42
CA ARG A 70 11.64 -6.14 5.33
C ARG A 70 11.99 -4.79 5.96
N LYS A 71 13.27 -4.43 5.95
CA LYS A 71 13.70 -3.05 6.22
C LYS A 71 13.14 -2.20 5.08
N GLN A 72 12.02 -1.53 5.32
CA GLN A 72 11.53 -0.55 4.34
C GLN A 72 12.63 0.51 4.21
N PRO A 73 13.15 0.77 3.00
CA PRO A 73 14.07 1.88 2.81
C PRO A 73 13.35 3.14 3.28
N CYS A 74 13.98 3.92 4.17
CA CYS A 74 13.39 5.20 4.56
C CYS A 74 13.17 6.03 3.28
N PRO A 75 11.95 6.52 3.02
CA PRO A 75 11.62 7.22 1.79
C PRO A 75 12.44 8.51 1.59
N THR A 76 13.13 8.98 2.63
CA THR A 76 13.95 10.19 2.65
C THR A 76 15.43 9.96 2.32
N ARG A 77 16.03 8.76 2.48
CA ARG A 77 17.48 8.57 2.19
C ARG A 77 17.82 8.51 0.69
N GLY A 78 16.87 8.14 -0.17
CA GLY A 78 17.14 7.94 -1.61
C GLY A 78 17.26 9.23 -2.44
N ARG A 79 16.77 10.37 -1.95
CA ARG A 79 16.77 11.63 -2.74
C ARG A 79 18.11 12.37 -2.76
N ARG A 80 19.03 12.10 -1.84
CA ARG A 80 20.27 12.91 -1.71
C ARG A 80 21.38 12.52 -2.69
N VAL A 81 21.35 11.30 -3.22
CA VAL A 81 22.45 10.77 -4.05
C VAL A 81 22.39 11.26 -5.51
N GLN A 82 21.22 11.63 -6.03
CA GLN A 82 21.09 12.08 -7.43
C GLN A 82 21.60 13.51 -7.69
N ARG A 83 21.90 14.31 -6.65
CA ARG A 83 22.29 15.73 -6.82
C ARG A 83 23.79 15.99 -6.93
N ARG A 84 24.65 14.96 -6.95
CA ARG A 84 26.11 15.13 -7.00
C ARG A 84 26.77 14.69 -8.32
N GLY A 85 26.01 14.56 -9.41
CA GLY A 85 26.52 14.03 -10.68
C GLY A 85 26.36 14.91 -11.92
N ALA A 86 25.93 16.17 -11.82
CA ALA A 86 25.74 17.03 -12.99
C ALA A 86 26.63 18.28 -12.92
N SER A 87 27.94 18.08 -12.89
CA SER A 87 28.93 19.13 -13.12
C SER A 87 29.98 18.62 -14.11
N ARG A 88 29.56 18.30 -15.33
CA ARG A 88 30.48 18.25 -16.48
C ARG A 88 29.86 19.02 -17.66
N SER A 89 30.52 20.14 -17.93
CA SER A 89 30.54 20.94 -19.17
C SER A 89 29.25 21.59 -19.67
N ARG A 90 29.13 22.88 -19.33
CA ARG A 90 28.63 23.92 -20.24
C ARG A 90 29.49 23.92 -21.51
N SER A 91 28.87 23.95 -22.69
CA SER A 91 29.09 24.98 -23.74
C SER A 91 28.40 24.63 -25.06
N ARG A 92 27.50 25.55 -25.49
CA ARG A 92 27.23 26.02 -26.88
C ARG A 92 26.69 24.95 -27.87
N SER A 93 25.56 25.14 -28.53
CA SER A 93 25.29 26.23 -29.48
C SER A 93 23.79 26.43 -29.73
N ARG A 94 23.42 27.69 -29.98
CA ARG A 94 22.11 28.14 -30.45
C ARG A 94 21.86 27.68 -31.88
N SER A 95 20.65 27.19 -32.18
CA SER A 95 19.78 27.61 -33.32
C SER A 95 18.84 26.47 -33.72
N GLY A 96 17.53 26.72 -33.76
CA GLY A 96 16.57 25.76 -34.30
C GLY A 96 15.13 26.18 -34.04
N ARG A 97 14.56 26.91 -34.99
CA ARG A 97 13.21 27.49 -35.04
C ARG A 97 12.06 26.49 -34.81
N SER A 98 11.10 26.95 -34.01
CA SER A 98 9.64 27.04 -34.28
C SER A 98 8.74 25.81 -34.49
N ARG A 99 7.50 26.00 -34.00
CA ARG A 99 6.21 25.28 -34.21
C ARG A 99 5.88 24.28 -33.08
N SER A 100 4.74 24.32 -32.38
CA SER A 100 3.47 25.06 -32.50
C SER A 100 2.64 24.87 -31.21
N LEU A 101 1.93 25.94 -30.80
CA LEU A 101 0.59 26.04 -30.16
C LEU A 101 -0.09 24.70 -29.77
N SER A 102 -0.76 24.49 -28.62
CA SER A 102 -1.55 25.36 -27.75
C SER A 102 -2.03 24.58 -26.52
N CYS A 103 -2.16 25.23 -25.36
CA CYS A 103 -3.34 25.08 -24.51
C CYS A 103 -3.44 26.29 -23.58
N ARG A 104 -4.58 26.98 -23.71
CA ARG A 104 -4.97 28.19 -23.00
C ARG A 104 -5.54 27.85 -21.62
N SER A 105 -5.58 28.91 -20.81
CA SER A 105 -6.41 29.16 -19.62
C SER A 105 -6.15 28.38 -18.32
N GLY A 106 -5.67 29.12 -17.32
CA GLY A 106 -6.38 29.18 -16.03
C GLY A 106 -5.85 28.29 -14.90
N SER A 107 -5.01 28.89 -14.05
CA SER A 107 -5.00 28.72 -12.59
C SER A 107 -4.74 27.33 -11.99
N CYS A 108 -3.49 27.08 -11.58
CA CYS A 108 -3.19 26.14 -10.50
C CYS A 108 -2.71 26.93 -9.27
N PRO A 109 -3.59 27.33 -8.34
CA PRO A 109 -3.16 27.92 -7.07
C PRO A 109 -2.50 26.85 -6.19
N MET A 110 -1.25 27.10 -5.79
CA MET A 110 -0.49 26.24 -4.85
C MET A 110 -1.02 26.40 -3.42
N PRO A 111 -1.05 25.34 -2.60
CA PRO A 111 -1.54 25.43 -1.22
C PRO A 111 -0.58 26.27 -0.35
N ILE A 112 -1.12 27.33 0.26
CA ILE A 112 -0.45 28.19 1.23
C ILE A 112 -0.12 27.36 2.48
N LYS A 113 1.16 27.31 2.86
CA LYS A 113 1.60 26.69 4.13
C LYS A 113 1.16 27.59 5.28
N ARG A 114 0.36 27.04 6.21
CA ARG A 114 0.06 27.66 7.51
C ARG A 114 1.35 27.78 8.32
N GLU A 115 1.67 28.99 8.73
CA GLU A 115 2.71 29.32 9.69
C GLU A 115 2.25 28.91 11.10
N ARG A 116 3.09 28.16 11.81
CA ARG A 116 2.88 27.81 13.22
C ARG A 116 3.39 28.98 14.06
N ARG A 117 2.48 29.63 14.79
CA ARG A 117 2.82 30.36 16.02
C ARG A 117 2.94 29.35 17.16
#